data_AF-A0A0F9C1K9-F1
#
_entry.id   AF-A0A0F9C1K9-F1
#
_cell.length_a   1.000
_cell.length_b   1.000
_cell.length_c   1.000
_cell.angle_alpha   90.00
_cell.angle_beta   90.00
_cell.angle_gamma   90.00
#
_symmetry.space_group_name_H-M   'P 1'
#
loop_
_entity.id
_entity.type
_entity.pdbx_description
1 polymer ?
#
loop_
_entity_poly.entity_id
_entity_poly.type
_entity_poly.pdbx_seq_one_letter_code
_entity_poly.pdbx_strand_id
1 'polypeptide(L)'
;NTRLNIGERKWAVSRYKSNRTPARAFFDLKYDYDHFRKGEPKKIAKRPYTLGNMRKVGGVCIEQAYYAAEVCKALGLPATVVTGRGKSGIGHAWVACLKVTRGGKNAYWDSSTGRYQTQKYYIGELNDPATGRKILDNELMLVGSAAQLPLSRREEADAAVALARMVDRLRDKEPAYDLDVLRRWAVRYERRNVDDKTKPRVPTDWIAQRRKIDLAMVEDLIAAAVDRNLAHKPAWELVVSMRKSGRLPVEHLGRFFDVLVTRTAKKFPDYSCSLVMRIVPTIPDAAKREKIFKRALGIYGRRPDLYGQILIAVGDDYFKQDRKAKALRAYEGAAMRCVDLAGVVLVASARAESLLRDARQQKMAINMYKKLFSKAKKRKSAFSTQTAHYQLGKRLAGLLKDAGRNAEAKRVEDRL
;
A
#
# COMPACT_ATOMS: atom_id res chain seq x y z
N ASN A 1 -15.57 10.15 8.71
CA ASN A 1 -16.48 10.73 9.74
C ASN A 1 -15.70 11.57 10.73
N THR A 2 -16.07 12.85 10.87
CA THR A 2 -15.53 13.76 11.89
C THR A 2 -16.24 13.51 13.23
N ARG A 3 -15.53 13.72 14.35
CA ARG A 3 -16.11 13.65 15.70
C ARG A 3 -16.44 15.03 16.29
N LEU A 4 -16.18 16.11 15.53
CA LEU A 4 -16.42 17.47 16.01
C LEU A 4 -17.91 17.78 16.03
N ASN A 5 -18.38 18.29 17.17
CA ASN A 5 -19.67 18.97 17.25
C ASN A 5 -19.63 20.31 16.48
N ILE A 6 -20.80 20.93 16.28
CA ILE A 6 -20.92 22.18 15.52
C ILE A 6 -20.10 23.32 16.13
N GLY A 7 -20.06 23.41 17.46
CA GLY A 7 -19.29 24.43 18.18
C GLY A 7 -17.78 24.32 17.91
N GLU A 8 -17.22 23.12 17.97
CA GLU A 8 -15.81 22.87 17.67
C GLU A 8 -15.46 23.12 16.20
N ARG A 9 -16.38 22.81 15.27
CA ARG A 9 -16.20 23.15 13.85
C ARG A 9 -16.14 24.67 13.66
N LYS A 10 -17.08 25.42 14.26
CA LYS A 10 -17.08 26.90 14.20
C LYS A 10 -15.80 27.47 14.80
N TRP A 11 -15.31 26.90 15.90
CA TRP A 11 -14.04 27.28 16.51
C TRP A 11 -12.84 27.03 15.58
N ALA A 12 -12.80 25.87 14.89
CA ALA A 12 -11.73 25.57 13.95
C ALA A 12 -11.77 26.52 12.74
N VAL A 13 -12.96 26.77 12.18
CA VAL A 13 -13.14 27.71 11.06
C VAL A 13 -12.72 29.12 11.46
N SER A 14 -13.17 29.65 12.60
CA SER A 14 -12.84 31.02 13.02
C SER A 14 -11.34 31.21 13.18
N ARG A 15 -10.62 30.16 13.61
CA ARG A 15 -9.18 30.18 13.85
C ARG A 15 -8.33 29.95 12.61
N TYR A 16 -8.81 29.14 11.66
CA TYR A 16 -8.00 28.67 10.53
C TYR A 16 -8.51 29.09 9.14
N LYS A 17 -9.62 29.83 9.02
CA LYS A 17 -10.21 30.24 7.72
C LYS A 17 -9.22 30.89 6.73
N SER A 18 -8.22 31.62 7.24
CA SER A 18 -7.23 32.31 6.41
C SER A 18 -5.96 31.48 6.15
N ASN A 19 -5.86 30.26 6.72
CA ASN A 19 -4.67 29.42 6.58
C ASN A 19 -4.69 28.67 5.24
N ARG A 20 -3.73 28.98 4.36
CA ARG A 20 -3.56 28.32 3.05
C ARG A 20 -2.99 26.90 3.13
N THR A 21 -2.48 26.50 4.29
CA THR A 21 -1.87 25.19 4.55
C THR A 21 -2.37 24.59 5.86
N PRO A 22 -3.68 24.32 5.99
CA PRO A 22 -4.28 23.95 7.28
C PRO A 22 -3.75 22.63 7.86
N ALA A 23 -3.22 21.72 7.03
CA ALA A 23 -2.54 20.51 7.52
C ALA A 23 -1.35 20.82 8.44
N ARG A 24 -0.69 21.98 8.29
CA ARG A 24 0.40 22.42 9.18
C ARG A 24 -0.05 22.65 10.62
N ALA A 25 -1.36 22.71 10.88
CA ALA A 25 -1.91 22.69 12.23
C ALA A 25 -1.46 21.47 13.05
N PHE A 26 -0.91 20.43 12.40
CA PHE A 26 -0.17 19.35 13.06
C PHE A 26 0.87 19.88 14.06
N PHE A 27 1.58 20.95 13.70
CA PHE A 27 2.66 21.54 14.50
C PHE A 27 2.17 22.59 15.51
N ASP A 28 0.86 22.91 15.52
CA ASP A 28 0.29 23.84 16.50
C ASP A 28 0.18 23.19 17.89
N LEU A 29 0.16 21.85 17.96
CA LEU A 29 0.15 21.14 19.23
C LEU A 29 1.58 20.90 19.73
N LYS A 30 1.84 21.32 20.97
CA LYS A 30 3.06 20.96 21.69
C LYS A 30 3.14 19.43 21.83
N TYR A 31 4.32 18.87 21.57
CA TYR A 31 4.52 17.44 21.69
C TYR A 31 4.64 17.02 23.16
N ASP A 32 3.86 16.02 23.58
CA ASP A 32 3.89 15.45 24.93
C ASP A 32 5.08 14.49 25.09
N TYR A 33 6.27 15.07 25.33
CA TYR A 33 7.51 14.31 25.51
C TYR A 33 7.53 13.46 26.79
N ASP A 34 6.77 13.84 27.81
CA ASP A 34 6.68 13.06 29.06
C ASP A 34 6.02 11.70 28.76
N HIS A 35 4.88 11.71 28.06
CA HIS A 35 4.28 10.47 27.56
C HIS A 35 5.24 9.69 26.65
N PHE A 36 5.86 10.35 25.67
CA PHE A 36 6.68 9.65 24.67
C PHE A 36 8.00 9.07 25.21
N ARG A 37 8.63 9.73 26.18
CA ARG A 37 9.94 9.31 26.72
C ARG A 37 9.82 8.49 28.00
N LYS A 38 8.85 8.79 28.86
CA LYS A 38 8.71 8.19 30.18
C LYS A 38 7.47 7.29 30.32
N GLY A 39 6.52 7.36 29.38
CA GLY A 39 5.29 6.59 29.44
C GLY A 39 4.22 7.17 30.38
N GLU A 40 4.38 8.42 30.84
CA GLU A 40 3.37 9.09 31.68
C GLU A 40 2.01 9.19 30.96
N PRO A 41 0.87 9.18 31.66
CA PRO A 41 -0.44 9.37 31.02
C PRO A 41 -0.49 10.66 30.20
N LYS A 42 -1.04 10.60 28.98
CA LYS A 42 -1.15 11.78 28.10
C LYS A 42 -1.86 12.92 28.82
N LYS A 43 -1.37 14.16 28.67
CA LYS A 43 -1.98 15.34 29.30
C LYS A 43 -3.45 15.55 28.88
N ILE A 44 -3.79 15.19 27.63
CA ILE A 44 -5.17 15.25 27.12
C ILE A 44 -6.13 14.25 27.78
N ALA A 45 -5.64 13.15 28.37
CA ALA A 45 -6.49 12.16 29.03
C ALA A 45 -7.18 12.71 30.29
N LYS A 46 -6.68 13.81 30.86
CA LYS A 46 -7.24 14.48 32.03
C LYS A 46 -8.29 15.54 31.67
N ARG A 47 -8.68 15.65 30.39
CA ARG A 47 -9.59 16.69 29.87
C ARG A 47 -10.51 16.11 28.79
N PRO A 48 -11.66 16.76 28.51
CA PRO A 48 -12.46 16.40 27.34
C PRO A 48 -11.63 16.47 26.05
N TYR A 49 -11.78 15.47 25.18
CA TYR A 49 -10.99 15.30 23.94
C TYR A 49 -11.46 16.25 22.82
N THR A 50 -11.27 17.56 23.03
CA THR A 50 -11.67 18.62 22.11
C THR A 50 -10.47 19.29 21.47
N LEU A 51 -10.64 19.91 20.31
CA LEU A 51 -9.56 20.64 19.63
C LEU A 51 -8.99 21.76 20.49
N GLY A 52 -9.85 22.50 21.19
CA GLY A 52 -9.45 23.57 22.10
C GLY A 52 -8.57 23.05 23.25
N ASN A 53 -8.92 21.89 23.84
CA ASN A 53 -8.12 21.29 24.90
C ASN A 53 -6.80 20.71 24.39
N MET A 54 -6.81 20.03 23.24
CA MET A 54 -5.57 19.54 22.60
C MET A 54 -4.60 20.70 22.35
N ARG A 55 -5.09 21.84 21.86
CA ARG A 55 -4.24 23.03 21.66
C ARG A 55 -3.62 23.55 22.96
N LYS A 56 -4.35 23.47 24.08
CA LYS A 56 -3.86 23.92 25.39
C LYS A 56 -2.81 22.98 25.98
N VAL A 57 -3.05 21.67 25.94
CA VAL A 57 -2.21 20.68 26.67
C VAL A 57 -1.26 19.88 25.80
N GLY A 58 -1.42 19.96 24.48
CA GLY A 58 -0.63 19.20 23.51
C GLY A 58 -1.11 17.75 23.36
N GLY A 59 -0.23 16.92 22.80
CA GLY A 59 -0.42 15.49 22.61
C GLY A 59 0.76 14.85 21.91
N VAL A 60 0.67 13.57 21.55
CA VAL A 60 1.70 12.91 20.72
C VAL A 60 1.26 12.89 19.25
N CYS A 61 1.99 12.15 18.42
CA CYS A 61 1.80 12.13 16.97
C CYS A 61 0.34 11.86 16.53
N ILE A 62 -0.39 11.01 17.26
CA ILE A 62 -1.78 10.70 16.93
C ILE A 62 -2.73 11.88 17.20
N GLU A 63 -2.56 12.61 18.30
CA GLU A 63 -3.32 13.83 18.57
C GLU A 63 -2.96 14.94 17.57
N GLN A 64 -1.68 15.08 17.20
CA GLN A 64 -1.24 16.04 16.18
C GLN A 64 -1.87 15.75 14.81
N ALA A 65 -1.86 14.49 14.38
CA ALA A 65 -2.47 14.07 13.13
C ALA A 65 -3.99 14.25 13.15
N TYR A 66 -4.64 13.85 14.24
CA TYR A 66 -6.08 14.02 14.43
C TYR A 66 -6.47 15.49 14.37
N TYR A 67 -5.81 16.34 15.15
CA TYR A 67 -6.08 17.77 15.20
C TYR A 67 -5.94 18.42 13.82
N ALA A 68 -4.86 18.12 13.10
CA ALA A 68 -4.66 18.62 11.74
C ALA A 68 -5.75 18.13 10.76
N ALA A 69 -6.11 16.85 10.82
CA ALA A 69 -7.13 16.28 9.95
C ALA A 69 -8.51 16.89 10.21
N GLU A 70 -8.87 17.11 11.47
CA GLU A 70 -10.14 17.73 11.85
C GLU A 70 -10.19 19.23 11.51
N VAL A 71 -9.08 19.96 11.64
CA VAL A 71 -8.96 21.35 11.15
C VAL A 71 -9.17 21.41 9.64
N CYS A 72 -8.51 20.54 8.86
CA CYS A 72 -8.73 20.46 7.41
C CYS A 72 -10.21 20.18 7.07
N LYS A 73 -10.83 19.18 7.72
CA LYS A 73 -12.25 18.83 7.49
C LYS A 73 -13.18 19.98 7.83
N ALA A 74 -12.93 20.72 8.91
CA ALA A 74 -13.74 21.89 9.28
C ALA A 74 -13.70 22.99 8.22
N LEU A 75 -12.61 23.09 7.45
CA LEU A 75 -12.45 24.01 6.33
C LEU A 75 -12.93 23.43 4.98
N GLY A 76 -13.59 22.27 4.98
CA GLY A 76 -14.08 21.62 3.77
C GLY A 76 -13.02 20.86 2.97
N LEU A 77 -11.82 20.64 3.52
CA LEU A 77 -10.77 19.89 2.86
C LEU A 77 -10.80 18.42 3.30
N PRO A 78 -10.93 17.46 2.35
CA PRO A 78 -10.80 16.05 2.66
C PRO A 78 -9.44 15.77 3.32
N ALA A 79 -9.46 15.17 4.50
CA ALA A 79 -8.26 14.82 5.25
C ALA A 79 -8.48 13.57 6.10
N THR A 80 -7.40 12.86 6.40
CA THR A 80 -7.41 11.66 7.21
C THR A 80 -6.13 11.51 8.02
N VAL A 81 -6.22 10.72 9.07
CA VAL A 81 -5.07 10.32 9.87
C VAL A 81 -4.45 9.10 9.21
N VAL A 82 -3.14 9.16 9.00
CA VAL A 82 -2.35 8.02 8.55
C VAL A 82 -1.53 7.54 9.74
N THR A 83 -1.48 6.22 9.91
CA THR A 83 -0.64 5.57 10.92
C THR A 83 0.32 4.61 10.26
N GLY A 84 1.53 4.47 10.79
CA GLY A 84 2.49 3.55 10.21
C GLY A 84 3.67 3.30 11.14
N ARG A 85 4.55 2.40 10.74
CA ARG A 85 5.77 2.09 11.48
C ARG A 85 6.99 2.53 10.69
N GLY A 86 7.91 3.17 11.38
CA GLY A 86 9.15 3.64 10.78
C GLY A 86 10.18 2.52 10.68
N LYS A 87 11.35 2.85 10.15
CA LYS A 87 12.56 2.02 10.13
C LYS A 87 12.75 1.30 11.47
N SER A 88 12.76 2.05 12.57
CA SER A 88 12.97 1.48 13.90
C SER A 88 11.91 0.47 14.35
N GLY A 89 10.70 0.50 13.80
CA GLY A 89 9.53 -0.26 14.28
C GLY A 89 8.57 0.52 15.17
N ILE A 90 8.98 1.72 15.62
CA ILE A 90 8.15 2.62 16.42
C ILE A 90 6.98 3.14 15.57
N GLY A 91 5.78 3.04 16.12
CA GLY A 91 4.55 3.57 15.52
C GLY A 91 4.54 5.10 15.49
N HIS A 92 3.93 5.65 14.44
CA HIS A 92 3.78 7.09 14.23
C HIS A 92 2.49 7.38 13.49
N ALA A 93 1.99 8.60 13.67
CA ALA A 93 0.84 9.11 12.96
C ALA A 93 1.13 10.47 12.33
N TRP A 94 0.59 10.68 11.13
CA TRP A 94 0.71 11.92 10.37
C TRP A 94 -0.59 12.20 9.63
N VAL A 95 -0.70 13.38 9.01
CA VAL A 95 -1.92 13.78 8.29
C VAL A 95 -1.74 13.58 6.79
N ALA A 96 -2.77 13.07 6.14
CA ALA A 96 -2.95 13.17 4.70
C ALA A 96 -4.13 14.10 4.40
N CYS A 97 -3.97 15.06 3.49
CA CYS A 97 -5.03 15.96 3.05
C CYS A 97 -5.03 16.15 1.53
N LEU A 98 -6.20 16.35 0.95
CA LEU A 98 -6.34 16.73 -0.44
C LEU A 98 -5.93 18.20 -0.60
N LYS A 99 -4.96 18.46 -1.47
CA LYS A 99 -4.54 19.79 -1.88
C LYS A 99 -5.04 20.07 -3.27
N VAL A 100 -5.58 21.26 -3.47
CA VAL A 100 -5.93 21.80 -4.79
C VAL A 100 -4.90 22.87 -5.14
N THR A 101 -4.33 22.83 -6.34
CA THR A 101 -3.36 23.82 -6.80
C THR A 101 -4.02 25.17 -7.01
N ARG A 102 -3.21 26.23 -6.99
CA ARG A 102 -3.67 27.60 -7.28
C ARG A 102 -4.39 27.62 -8.63
N GLY A 103 -5.61 28.17 -8.65
CA GLY A 103 -6.47 28.20 -9.84
C GLY A 103 -7.31 26.95 -10.08
N GLY A 104 -7.35 25.99 -9.13
CA GLY A 104 -8.30 24.86 -9.18
C GLY A 104 -7.98 23.75 -10.18
N LYS A 105 -6.88 23.88 -10.94
CA LYS A 105 -6.60 23.02 -12.10
C LYS A 105 -6.15 21.60 -11.75
N ASN A 106 -5.48 21.39 -10.63
CA ASN A 106 -4.99 20.07 -10.20
C ASN A 106 -5.34 19.81 -8.74
N ALA A 107 -5.63 18.56 -8.40
CA ALA A 107 -5.79 18.11 -7.02
C ALA A 107 -4.88 16.90 -6.74
N TYR A 108 -4.25 16.84 -5.58
CA TYR A 108 -3.44 15.69 -5.15
C TYR A 108 -3.53 15.48 -3.65
N TRP A 109 -3.42 14.24 -3.22
CA TRP A 109 -3.24 13.95 -1.80
C TRP A 109 -1.80 14.29 -1.39
N ASP A 110 -1.67 15.05 -0.31
CA ASP A 110 -0.40 15.30 0.36
C ASP A 110 -0.39 14.61 1.71
N SER A 111 0.56 13.69 1.88
CA SER A 111 0.78 12.92 3.10
C SER A 111 2.13 13.22 3.76
N SER A 112 2.76 14.35 3.43
CA SER A 112 4.08 14.74 3.94
C SER A 112 4.05 15.39 5.33
N THR A 113 2.93 16.01 5.71
CA THR A 113 2.86 16.81 6.94
C THR A 113 2.86 15.91 8.17
N GLY A 114 3.90 16.05 8.99
CA GLY A 114 4.15 15.19 10.15
C GLY A 114 4.84 13.86 9.77
N ARG A 115 5.13 13.57 8.50
CA ARG A 115 5.79 12.33 8.08
C ARG A 115 7.32 12.49 8.07
N TYR A 116 7.98 12.05 9.13
CA TYR A 116 9.43 12.26 9.29
C TYR A 116 10.27 11.36 8.38
N GLN A 117 10.96 11.95 7.41
CA GLN A 117 11.80 11.24 6.44
C GLN A 117 12.94 10.44 7.09
N THR A 118 13.50 10.93 8.20
CA THR A 118 14.56 10.25 8.97
C THR A 118 14.13 8.88 9.51
N GLN A 119 12.83 8.69 9.71
CA GLN A 119 12.23 7.44 10.16
C GLN A 119 11.78 6.56 9.02
N LYS A 120 11.88 6.99 7.75
CA LYS A 120 11.53 6.19 6.56
C LYS A 120 10.17 5.46 6.72
N TYR A 121 9.12 6.20 7.08
CA TYR A 121 7.75 5.70 7.01
C TYR A 121 7.38 5.47 5.54
N TYR A 122 7.72 4.30 5.00
CA TYR A 122 7.57 4.00 3.57
C TYR A 122 6.10 3.89 3.15
N ILE A 123 5.29 3.27 4.00
CA ILE A 123 3.84 3.14 3.85
C ILE A 123 3.15 3.45 5.18
N GLY A 124 1.89 3.85 5.10
CA GLY A 124 0.99 3.98 6.24
C GLY A 124 -0.40 3.43 5.92
N GLU A 125 -1.14 3.08 6.95
CA GLU A 125 -2.53 2.66 6.90
C GLU A 125 -3.43 3.83 7.29
N LEU A 126 -4.57 3.94 6.60
CA LEU A 126 -5.59 4.93 6.87
C LEU A 126 -6.98 4.37 6.57
N ASN A 127 -8.01 5.06 7.05
CA ASN A 127 -9.38 4.83 6.58
C ASN A 127 -9.65 5.76 5.40
N ASP A 128 -10.03 5.17 4.27
CA ASP A 128 -10.43 5.88 3.06
C ASP A 128 -11.52 6.91 3.41
N PRO A 129 -11.30 8.21 3.16
CA PRO A 129 -12.29 9.24 3.44
C PRO A 129 -13.64 9.05 2.73
N ALA A 130 -13.64 8.39 1.57
CA ALA A 130 -14.85 8.17 0.76
C ALA A 130 -15.60 6.90 1.19
N THR A 131 -14.89 5.81 1.46
CA THR A 131 -15.52 4.48 1.70
C THR A 131 -15.45 4.01 3.14
N GLY A 132 -14.63 4.63 3.99
CA GLY A 132 -14.35 4.21 5.36
C GLY A 132 -13.50 2.94 5.47
N ARG A 133 -13.16 2.28 4.35
CA ARG A 133 -12.34 1.06 4.34
C ARG A 133 -10.89 1.35 4.68
N LYS A 134 -10.23 0.41 5.35
CA LYS A 134 -8.78 0.48 5.55
C LYS A 134 -8.06 0.32 4.21
N ILE A 135 -7.23 1.30 3.87
CA ILE A 135 -6.36 1.29 2.68
C ILE A 135 -4.97 1.77 3.07
N LEU A 136 -4.01 1.56 2.18
CA LEU A 136 -2.69 2.15 2.34
C LEU A 136 -2.67 3.61 1.84
N ASP A 137 -1.79 4.42 2.42
CA ASP A 137 -1.62 5.83 2.05
C ASP A 137 -1.15 5.99 0.60
N ASN A 138 -0.31 5.09 0.11
CA ASN A 138 0.08 5.03 -1.30
C ASN A 138 -1.12 4.76 -2.23
N GLU A 139 -2.10 3.94 -1.83
CA GLU A 139 -3.34 3.71 -2.60
C GLU A 139 -4.18 5.00 -2.65
N LEU A 140 -4.25 5.74 -1.54
CA LEU A 140 -4.89 7.05 -1.53
C LEU A 140 -4.19 8.03 -2.50
N MET A 141 -2.86 8.00 -2.60
CA MET A 141 -2.13 8.80 -3.59
C MET A 141 -2.44 8.38 -5.05
N LEU A 142 -2.73 7.10 -5.31
CA LEU A 142 -3.17 6.64 -6.64
C LEU A 142 -4.52 7.25 -7.00
N VAL A 143 -5.47 7.26 -6.06
CA VAL A 143 -6.78 7.91 -6.26
C VAL A 143 -6.61 9.38 -6.59
N GLY A 144 -5.75 10.10 -5.85
CA GLY A 144 -5.42 11.49 -6.16
C GLY A 144 -4.79 11.68 -7.54
N SER A 145 -3.87 10.79 -7.92
CA SER A 145 -3.22 10.83 -9.23
C SER A 145 -4.20 10.53 -10.37
N ALA A 146 -5.14 9.62 -10.17
CA ALA A 146 -6.19 9.31 -11.13
C ALA A 146 -7.14 10.50 -11.30
N ALA A 147 -7.50 11.19 -10.22
CA ALA A 147 -8.37 12.37 -10.25
C ALA A 147 -7.81 13.54 -11.08
N GLN A 148 -6.50 13.58 -11.34
CA GLN A 148 -5.88 14.57 -12.21
C GLN A 148 -6.02 14.26 -13.71
N LEU A 149 -6.45 13.05 -14.06
CA LEU A 149 -6.68 12.69 -15.45
C LEU A 149 -7.96 13.37 -15.96
N PRO A 150 -7.99 13.79 -17.25
CA PRO A 150 -9.22 14.22 -17.90
C PRO A 150 -10.36 13.23 -17.63
N LEU A 151 -11.57 13.73 -17.44
CA LEU A 151 -12.74 12.89 -17.14
C LEU A 151 -12.88 11.77 -18.19
N SER A 152 -12.77 12.11 -19.48
CA SER A 152 -12.80 11.15 -20.58
C SER A 152 -11.78 10.02 -20.42
N ARG A 153 -10.54 10.31 -20.01
CA ARG A 153 -9.52 9.28 -19.78
C ARG A 153 -9.85 8.34 -18.63
N ARG A 154 -10.51 8.85 -17.59
CA ARG A 154 -10.95 8.01 -16.46
C ARG A 154 -12.10 7.11 -16.88
N GLU A 155 -13.10 7.69 -17.53
CA GLU A 155 -14.27 6.97 -18.04
C GLU A 155 -13.89 5.91 -19.08
N GLU A 156 -12.94 6.20 -19.97
CA GLU A 156 -12.39 5.22 -20.92
C GLU A 156 -11.73 4.04 -20.19
N ALA A 157 -10.98 4.28 -19.11
CA ALA A 157 -10.36 3.22 -18.33
C ALA A 157 -11.39 2.36 -17.59
N ASP A 158 -12.41 3.00 -17.01
CA ASP A 158 -13.52 2.32 -16.34
C ASP A 158 -14.33 1.48 -17.33
N ALA A 159 -14.71 2.07 -18.47
CA ALA A 159 -15.44 1.40 -19.54
C ALA A 159 -14.65 0.22 -20.11
N ALA A 160 -13.35 0.38 -20.36
CA ALA A 160 -12.51 -0.69 -20.86
C ALA A 160 -12.44 -1.88 -19.88
N VAL A 161 -12.31 -1.65 -18.56
CA VAL A 161 -12.35 -2.73 -17.57
C VAL A 161 -13.73 -3.37 -17.45
N ALA A 162 -14.79 -2.57 -17.51
CA ALA A 162 -16.16 -3.10 -17.49
C ALA A 162 -16.41 -4.02 -18.69
N LEU A 163 -16.01 -3.60 -19.89
CA LEU A 163 -16.07 -4.41 -21.10
C LEU A 163 -15.16 -5.64 -21.01
N ALA A 164 -13.95 -5.52 -20.49
CA ALA A 164 -13.05 -6.66 -20.30
C ALA A 164 -13.70 -7.75 -19.44
N ARG A 165 -14.37 -7.36 -18.34
CA ARG A 165 -15.12 -8.29 -17.49
C ARG A 165 -16.31 -8.91 -18.20
N MET A 166 -16.97 -8.17 -19.10
CA MET A 166 -18.08 -8.71 -19.89
C MET A 166 -17.58 -9.74 -20.90
N VAL A 167 -16.57 -9.40 -21.69
CA VAL A 167 -15.94 -10.30 -22.68
C VAL A 167 -15.39 -11.55 -22.00
N ASP A 168 -14.70 -11.40 -20.86
CA ASP A 168 -14.17 -12.51 -20.05
C ASP A 168 -15.26 -13.47 -19.54
N ARG A 169 -16.46 -12.96 -19.22
CA ARG A 169 -17.61 -13.81 -18.87
C ARG A 169 -18.28 -14.45 -20.08
N LEU A 170 -18.29 -13.75 -21.20
CA LEU A 170 -18.98 -14.18 -22.41
C LEU A 170 -18.17 -15.21 -23.19
N ARG A 171 -16.83 -15.14 -23.20
CA ARG A 171 -16.00 -16.03 -24.00
C ARG A 171 -16.07 -17.52 -23.60
N ASP A 172 -16.42 -17.80 -22.34
CA ASP A 172 -16.54 -19.17 -21.80
C ASP A 172 -17.93 -19.77 -22.10
N LYS A 173 -18.82 -19.00 -22.74
CA LYS A 173 -20.14 -19.42 -23.18
C LYS A 173 -20.23 -19.15 -24.68
N GLU A 174 -20.93 -19.97 -25.46
CA GLU A 174 -21.46 -19.43 -26.70
C GLU A 174 -22.48 -18.38 -26.29
N PRO A 175 -22.26 -17.10 -26.61
CA PRO A 175 -23.24 -16.12 -26.25
C PRO A 175 -24.44 -16.36 -27.17
N ALA A 176 -25.54 -16.85 -26.59
CA ALA A 176 -26.83 -16.83 -27.24
C ALA A 176 -27.26 -15.37 -27.36
N TYR A 177 -26.81 -14.71 -28.43
CA TYR A 177 -27.23 -13.36 -28.74
C TYR A 177 -28.63 -13.41 -29.32
N ASP A 178 -29.60 -12.90 -28.56
CA ASP A 178 -30.84 -12.43 -29.19
C ASP A 178 -30.50 -11.14 -29.97
N LEU A 179 -30.07 -11.32 -31.21
CA LEU A 179 -29.78 -10.22 -32.14
C LEU A 179 -31.00 -9.32 -32.34
N ASP A 180 -32.22 -9.82 -32.07
CA ASP A 180 -33.43 -9.02 -32.17
C ASP A 180 -33.59 -8.05 -31.00
N VAL A 181 -33.07 -8.35 -29.80
CA VAL A 181 -32.95 -7.34 -28.72
C VAL A 181 -32.04 -6.20 -29.14
N LEU A 182 -30.85 -6.51 -29.68
CA LEU A 182 -29.88 -5.49 -30.09
C LEU A 182 -30.42 -4.65 -31.25
N ARG A 183 -31.08 -5.27 -32.24
CA ARG A 183 -31.79 -4.56 -33.32
C ARG A 183 -32.89 -3.65 -32.77
N ARG A 184 -33.74 -4.15 -31.85
CA ARG A 184 -34.80 -3.34 -31.21
C ARG A 184 -34.22 -2.14 -30.45
N TRP A 185 -33.07 -2.30 -29.80
CA TRP A 185 -32.39 -1.22 -29.08
C TRP A 185 -31.74 -0.21 -30.02
N ALA A 186 -31.09 -0.66 -31.10
CA ALA A 186 -30.55 0.21 -32.14
C ALA A 186 -31.66 1.07 -32.78
N VAL A 187 -32.79 0.46 -33.14
CA VAL A 187 -33.98 1.18 -33.65
C VAL A 187 -34.51 2.19 -32.63
N ARG A 188 -34.56 1.84 -31.34
CA ARG A 188 -34.95 2.80 -30.28
C ARG A 188 -33.96 3.95 -30.12
N TYR A 189 -32.66 3.67 -30.21
CA TYR A 189 -31.61 4.69 -30.15
C TYR A 189 -31.70 5.63 -31.36
N GLU A 190 -31.88 5.09 -32.56
CA GLU A 190 -32.12 5.88 -33.77
C GLU A 190 -33.35 6.76 -33.58
N ARG A 191 -34.51 6.20 -33.22
CA ARG A 191 -35.74 6.97 -32.96
C ARG A 191 -35.56 8.10 -31.94
N ARG A 192 -34.74 7.90 -30.90
CA ARG A 192 -34.45 8.94 -29.89
C ARG A 192 -33.51 10.04 -30.38
N ASN A 193 -32.75 9.80 -31.44
CA ASN A 193 -31.78 10.74 -31.99
C ASN A 193 -32.18 11.27 -33.39
N VAL A 194 -33.40 10.98 -33.87
CA VAL A 194 -33.91 11.36 -35.20
C VAL A 194 -34.35 12.83 -35.29
N ASP A 195 -34.47 13.56 -34.18
CA ASP A 195 -34.85 14.99 -34.23
C ASP A 195 -33.71 15.96 -34.58
N ASP A 196 -32.48 15.46 -34.77
CA ASP A 196 -31.36 16.29 -35.24
C ASP A 196 -31.02 15.97 -36.70
N LYS A 197 -31.84 16.51 -37.62
CA LYS A 197 -31.68 16.37 -39.09
C LYS A 197 -30.32 16.87 -39.64
N THR A 198 -29.46 17.43 -38.79
CA THR A 198 -28.13 17.93 -39.17
C THR A 198 -27.01 16.90 -39.01
N LYS A 199 -27.27 15.74 -38.38
CA LYS A 199 -26.23 14.74 -38.14
C LYS A 199 -26.23 13.64 -39.20
N PRO A 200 -25.08 13.33 -39.83
CA PRO A 200 -24.99 12.25 -40.79
C PRO A 200 -25.39 10.92 -40.15
N ARG A 201 -26.22 10.16 -40.87
CA ARG A 201 -26.64 8.81 -40.49
C ARG A 201 -25.40 7.92 -40.43
N VAL A 202 -25.01 7.50 -39.23
CA VAL A 202 -23.85 6.61 -39.05
C VAL A 202 -24.23 5.24 -39.62
N PRO A 203 -23.56 4.74 -40.68
CA PRO A 203 -23.86 3.42 -41.24
C PRO A 203 -23.69 2.35 -40.17
N THR A 204 -24.64 1.42 -40.03
CA THR A 204 -24.54 0.29 -39.08
C THR A 204 -23.65 -0.84 -39.57
N ASP A 205 -22.98 -0.67 -40.71
CA ASP A 205 -22.10 -1.67 -41.33
C ASP A 205 -20.87 -2.00 -40.46
N TRP A 206 -20.54 -1.18 -39.45
CA TRP A 206 -19.54 -1.51 -38.42
C TRP A 206 -19.95 -2.69 -37.53
N ILE A 207 -21.23 -3.09 -37.51
CA ILE A 207 -21.70 -4.32 -36.86
C ILE A 207 -21.07 -5.57 -37.54
N ALA A 208 -20.52 -5.42 -38.75
CA ALA A 208 -19.89 -6.52 -39.49
C ALA A 208 -18.45 -6.84 -39.06
N GLN A 209 -17.69 -5.92 -38.46
CA GLN A 209 -16.38 -6.25 -37.88
C GLN A 209 -16.54 -6.88 -36.50
N ARG A 210 -16.93 -8.16 -36.50
CA ARG A 210 -16.95 -8.99 -35.30
C ARG A 210 -15.51 -9.22 -34.87
N ARG A 211 -14.99 -8.37 -33.98
CA ARG A 211 -13.84 -8.77 -33.17
C ARG A 211 -14.25 -10.04 -32.42
N LYS A 212 -13.46 -11.11 -32.58
CA LYS A 212 -13.71 -12.37 -31.88
C LYS A 212 -13.73 -12.08 -30.37
N ILE A 213 -14.77 -12.56 -29.69
CA ILE A 213 -14.87 -12.50 -28.23
C ILE A 213 -13.98 -13.61 -27.70
N ASP A 214 -12.73 -13.23 -27.47
CA ASP A 214 -11.69 -14.13 -27.02
C ASP A 214 -10.84 -13.47 -25.93
N LEU A 215 -9.83 -14.20 -25.46
CA LEU A 215 -8.90 -13.70 -24.47
C LEU A 215 -8.10 -12.49 -24.97
N ALA A 216 -7.75 -12.42 -26.26
CA ALA A 216 -7.00 -11.29 -26.81
C ALA A 216 -7.79 -9.99 -26.66
N MET A 217 -9.10 -10.02 -26.92
CA MET A 217 -9.97 -8.86 -26.70
C MET A 217 -10.02 -8.44 -25.23
N VAL A 218 -10.07 -9.39 -24.28
CA VAL A 218 -9.99 -9.07 -22.84
C VAL A 218 -8.67 -8.36 -22.52
N GLU A 219 -7.57 -8.86 -23.06
CA GLU A 219 -6.24 -8.32 -22.81
C GLU A 219 -6.04 -6.93 -23.42
N ASP A 220 -6.55 -6.70 -24.62
CA ASP A 220 -6.53 -5.41 -25.29
C ASP A 220 -7.31 -4.36 -24.48
N LEU A 221 -8.45 -4.74 -23.92
CA LEU A 221 -9.26 -3.87 -23.07
C LEU A 221 -8.58 -3.57 -21.73
N ILE A 222 -7.94 -4.56 -21.10
CA ILE A 222 -7.15 -4.33 -19.88
C ILE A 222 -5.95 -3.42 -20.18
N ALA A 223 -5.24 -3.67 -21.28
CA ALA A 223 -4.10 -2.84 -21.69
C ALA A 223 -4.53 -1.40 -21.95
N ALA A 224 -5.64 -1.19 -22.67
CA ALA A 224 -6.22 0.12 -22.89
C ALA A 224 -6.55 0.84 -21.56
N ALA A 225 -7.13 0.13 -20.60
CA ALA A 225 -7.42 0.71 -19.29
C ALA A 225 -6.15 1.16 -18.55
N VAL A 226 -5.10 0.33 -18.55
CA VAL A 226 -3.81 0.65 -17.92
C VAL A 226 -3.11 1.81 -18.66
N ASP A 227 -3.21 1.90 -19.98
CA ASP A 227 -2.62 3.01 -20.74
C ASP A 227 -3.31 4.35 -20.47
N ARG A 228 -4.63 4.34 -20.30
CA ARG A 228 -5.40 5.54 -19.93
C ARG A 228 -5.19 5.92 -18.47
N ASN A 229 -5.06 4.94 -17.58
CA ASN A 229 -4.77 5.14 -16.17
C ASN A 229 -3.82 4.04 -15.62
N LEU A 230 -2.54 4.38 -15.52
CA LEU A 230 -1.46 3.46 -15.13
C LEU A 230 -1.70 2.75 -13.78
N ALA A 231 -2.35 3.44 -12.85
CA ALA A 231 -2.66 2.93 -11.52
C ALA A 231 -4.12 2.50 -11.38
N HIS A 232 -4.79 2.15 -12.49
CA HIS A 232 -6.18 1.75 -12.47
C HIS A 232 -6.38 0.44 -11.69
N LYS A 233 -6.75 0.57 -10.40
CA LYS A 233 -6.91 -0.56 -9.49
C LYS A 233 -7.84 -1.65 -10.05
N PRO A 234 -9.04 -1.33 -10.59
CA PRO A 234 -9.92 -2.36 -11.15
C PRO A 234 -9.30 -3.19 -12.28
N ALA A 235 -8.43 -2.61 -13.12
CA ALA A 235 -7.74 -3.33 -14.20
C ALA A 235 -6.72 -4.33 -13.65
N TRP A 236 -5.87 -3.88 -12.73
CA TRP A 236 -4.86 -4.74 -12.11
C TRP A 236 -5.47 -5.85 -11.23
N GLU A 237 -6.56 -5.54 -10.53
CA GLU A 237 -7.34 -6.54 -9.79
C GLU A 237 -7.96 -7.60 -10.72
N LEU A 238 -8.41 -7.20 -11.92
CA LEU A 238 -8.90 -8.14 -12.92
C LEU A 238 -7.79 -9.09 -13.38
N VAL A 239 -6.59 -8.59 -13.66
CA VAL A 239 -5.41 -9.41 -14.01
C VAL A 239 -5.11 -10.43 -12.91
N VAL A 240 -5.04 -10.00 -11.65
CA VAL A 240 -4.78 -10.88 -10.50
C VAL A 240 -5.89 -11.92 -10.36
N SER A 241 -7.15 -11.53 -10.50
CA SER A 241 -8.31 -12.42 -10.43
C SER A 241 -8.26 -13.49 -11.52
N MET A 242 -8.08 -13.08 -12.78
CA MET A 242 -8.00 -14.00 -13.91
C MET A 242 -6.85 -14.99 -13.72
N ARG A 243 -5.68 -14.54 -13.25
CA ARG A 243 -4.55 -15.42 -12.92
C ARG A 243 -4.87 -16.45 -11.85
N LYS A 244 -5.50 -16.04 -10.75
CA LYS A 244 -5.90 -16.97 -9.68
C LYS A 244 -6.91 -18.01 -10.16
N SER A 245 -7.80 -17.62 -11.09
CA SER A 245 -8.80 -18.52 -11.69
C SER A 245 -8.29 -19.33 -12.89
N GLY A 246 -7.01 -19.23 -13.28
CA GLY A 246 -6.48 -19.92 -14.47
C GLY A 246 -6.90 -19.32 -15.82
N ARG A 247 -7.75 -18.28 -15.82
CA ARG A 247 -8.36 -17.67 -17.03
C ARG A 247 -7.46 -16.73 -17.82
N LEU A 248 -6.29 -16.36 -17.30
CA LEU A 248 -5.27 -15.61 -18.03
C LEU A 248 -4.00 -16.46 -18.08
N PRO A 249 -3.56 -17.05 -19.20
CA PRO A 249 -2.35 -17.88 -19.25
C PRO A 249 -1.07 -17.12 -18.86
N VAL A 250 -0.02 -17.86 -18.46
CA VAL A 250 1.22 -17.26 -17.94
C VAL A 250 2.01 -16.57 -19.04
N GLU A 251 2.02 -17.15 -20.23
CA GLU A 251 2.62 -16.65 -21.47
C GLU A 251 2.14 -15.23 -21.83
N HIS A 252 0.91 -14.88 -21.45
CA HIS A 252 0.32 -13.58 -21.75
C HIS A 252 0.63 -12.52 -20.67
N LEU A 253 1.22 -12.91 -19.53
CA LEU A 253 1.58 -11.98 -18.47
C LEU A 253 2.60 -10.93 -18.92
N GLY A 254 3.48 -11.27 -19.89
CA GLY A 254 4.52 -10.36 -20.37
C GLY A 254 3.97 -8.98 -20.73
N ARG A 255 2.81 -8.95 -21.41
CA ARG A 255 2.13 -7.74 -21.87
C ARG A 255 1.81 -6.74 -20.74
N PHE A 256 1.41 -7.26 -19.57
CA PHE A 256 1.08 -6.43 -18.41
C PHE A 256 2.28 -6.23 -17.50
N PHE A 257 3.10 -7.27 -17.35
CA PHE A 257 4.19 -7.29 -16.40
C PHE A 257 5.26 -6.27 -16.77
N ASP A 258 5.55 -6.06 -18.06
CA ASP A 258 6.50 -5.04 -18.48
C ASP A 258 6.03 -3.63 -18.12
N VAL A 259 4.75 -3.30 -18.34
CA VAL A 259 4.17 -2.01 -17.92
C VAL A 259 4.20 -1.85 -16.41
N LEU A 260 3.94 -2.93 -15.68
CA LEU A 260 3.98 -2.96 -14.23
C LEU A 260 5.39 -2.62 -13.72
N VAL A 261 6.40 -3.31 -14.22
CA VAL A 261 7.77 -3.22 -13.68
C VAL A 261 8.62 -2.09 -14.28
N THR A 262 8.12 -1.41 -15.32
CA THR A 262 8.79 -0.24 -15.91
C THR A 262 8.05 1.06 -15.56
N ARG A 263 6.91 1.31 -16.19
CA ARG A 263 6.13 2.56 -16.06
C ARG A 263 5.52 2.66 -14.66
N THR A 264 4.83 1.63 -14.20
CA THR A 264 4.13 1.65 -12.90
C THR A 264 5.14 1.69 -11.76
N ALA A 265 6.21 0.90 -11.81
CA ALA A 265 7.26 0.92 -10.78
C ALA A 265 7.95 2.28 -10.66
N LYS A 266 8.16 3.01 -11.77
CA LYS A 266 8.75 4.35 -11.76
C LYS A 266 7.87 5.37 -11.04
N LYS A 267 6.56 5.35 -11.29
CA LYS A 267 5.62 6.35 -10.75
C LYS A 267 5.02 5.94 -9.40
N PHE A 268 4.80 4.66 -9.19
CA PHE A 268 4.07 4.06 -8.07
C PHE A 268 4.76 2.76 -7.60
N PRO A 269 6.00 2.83 -7.09
CA PRO A 269 6.83 1.67 -6.79
C PRO A 269 6.19 0.71 -5.77
N ASP A 270 5.58 1.25 -4.72
CA ASP A 270 4.95 0.45 -3.68
C ASP A 270 3.74 -0.33 -4.20
N TYR A 271 2.90 0.32 -5.01
CA TYR A 271 1.75 -0.32 -5.65
C TYR A 271 2.19 -1.40 -6.64
N SER A 272 3.17 -1.07 -7.49
CA SER A 272 3.71 -2.04 -8.46
C SER A 272 4.33 -3.26 -7.78
N CYS A 273 5.12 -3.05 -6.72
CA CYS A 273 5.68 -4.12 -5.92
C CYS A 273 4.58 -5.01 -5.31
N SER A 274 3.52 -4.41 -4.75
CA SER A 274 2.40 -5.17 -4.18
C SER A 274 1.71 -6.08 -5.22
N LEU A 275 1.59 -5.62 -6.47
CA LEU A 275 1.02 -6.41 -7.56
C LEU A 275 1.97 -7.53 -7.99
N VAL A 276 3.28 -7.28 -8.08
CA VAL A 276 4.29 -8.32 -8.33
C VAL A 276 4.16 -9.44 -7.29
N MET A 277 4.06 -9.09 -6.02
CA MET A 277 3.93 -10.03 -4.90
C MET A 277 2.62 -10.84 -4.92
N ARG A 278 1.60 -10.39 -5.65
CA ARG A 278 0.31 -11.07 -5.81
C ARG A 278 0.21 -11.88 -7.10
N ILE A 279 0.86 -11.44 -8.17
CA ILE A 279 0.84 -12.09 -9.50
C ILE A 279 1.85 -13.23 -9.54
N VAL A 280 3.09 -13.02 -9.09
CA VAL A 280 4.18 -14.00 -9.24
C VAL A 280 3.84 -15.36 -8.59
N PRO A 281 3.26 -15.42 -7.37
CA PRO A 281 2.87 -16.70 -6.77
C PRO A 281 1.83 -17.50 -7.56
N THR A 282 1.12 -16.88 -8.52
CA THR A 282 0.15 -17.58 -9.37
C THR A 282 0.80 -18.35 -10.52
N ILE A 283 2.10 -18.13 -10.80
CA ILE A 283 2.80 -18.76 -11.92
C ILE A 283 3.21 -20.17 -11.49
N PRO A 284 2.81 -21.26 -12.18
CA PRO A 284 3.12 -22.63 -11.74
C PRO A 284 4.62 -22.96 -11.81
N ASP A 285 5.30 -22.46 -12.83
CA ASP A 285 6.73 -22.71 -13.07
C ASP A 285 7.62 -21.94 -12.07
N ALA A 286 8.33 -22.69 -11.23
CA ALA A 286 9.23 -22.17 -10.22
C ALA A 286 10.43 -21.40 -10.79
N ALA A 287 11.00 -21.84 -11.91
CA ALA A 287 12.13 -21.16 -12.54
C ALA A 287 11.70 -19.81 -13.12
N LYS A 288 10.50 -19.73 -13.69
CA LYS A 288 9.90 -18.46 -14.14
C LYS A 288 9.65 -17.52 -12.96
N ARG A 289 9.10 -18.00 -11.84
CA ARG A 289 8.94 -17.19 -10.62
C ARG A 289 10.29 -16.64 -10.13
N GLU A 290 11.31 -17.50 -10.06
CA GLU A 290 12.66 -17.11 -9.64
C GLU A 290 13.26 -16.02 -10.55
N LYS A 291 13.12 -16.15 -11.88
CA LYS A 291 13.58 -15.14 -12.86
C LYS A 291 12.88 -13.80 -12.66
N ILE A 292 11.56 -13.82 -12.43
CA ILE A 292 10.77 -12.62 -12.22
C ILE A 292 11.14 -11.93 -10.90
N PHE A 293 11.29 -12.69 -9.82
CA PHE A 293 11.74 -12.11 -8.54
C PHE A 293 13.15 -11.52 -8.65
N LYS A 294 14.09 -12.17 -9.34
CA LYS A 294 15.43 -11.59 -9.61
C LYS A 294 15.34 -10.26 -10.35
N ARG A 295 14.49 -10.17 -11.39
CA ARG A 295 14.24 -8.90 -12.10
C ARG A 295 13.66 -7.85 -11.15
N ALA A 296 12.66 -8.21 -10.33
CA ALA A 296 12.06 -7.31 -9.35
C ALA A 296 13.08 -6.77 -8.34
N LEU A 297 13.98 -7.61 -7.82
CA LEU A 297 15.06 -7.18 -6.92
C LEU A 297 15.96 -6.12 -7.56
N GLY A 298 16.22 -6.19 -8.87
CA GLY A 298 16.96 -5.17 -9.62
C GLY A 298 16.21 -3.84 -9.72
N ILE A 299 14.91 -3.88 -9.96
CA ILE A 299 14.05 -2.68 -10.09
C ILE A 299 13.87 -1.97 -8.74
N TYR A 300 13.58 -2.73 -7.69
CA TYR A 300 13.28 -2.18 -6.37
C TYR A 300 14.51 -2.05 -5.46
N GLY A 301 15.72 -2.32 -5.96
CA GLY A 301 16.95 -2.37 -5.17
C GLY A 301 17.31 -1.08 -4.41
N ARG A 302 16.83 0.08 -4.89
CA ARG A 302 17.00 1.39 -4.23
C ARG A 302 16.04 1.60 -3.04
N ARG A 303 15.01 0.77 -2.91
CA ARG A 303 14.01 0.77 -1.83
C ARG A 303 14.27 -0.45 -0.93
N PRO A 304 15.06 -0.32 0.15
CA PRO A 304 15.47 -1.46 0.96
C PRO A 304 14.28 -2.19 1.61
N ASP A 305 13.19 -1.47 1.88
CA ASP A 305 11.93 -2.04 2.36
C ASP A 305 11.27 -2.97 1.33
N LEU A 306 11.11 -2.51 0.09
CA LEU A 306 10.53 -3.30 -1.00
C LEU A 306 11.45 -4.47 -1.38
N TYR A 307 12.75 -4.22 -1.47
CA TYR A 307 13.75 -5.25 -1.72
C TYR A 307 13.71 -6.36 -0.65
N GLY A 308 13.62 -5.96 0.63
CA GLY A 308 13.50 -6.88 1.75
C GLY A 308 12.22 -7.72 1.69
N GLN A 309 11.08 -7.12 1.37
CA GLN A 309 9.82 -7.84 1.19
C GLN A 309 9.89 -8.85 0.04
N ILE A 310 10.51 -8.48 -1.09
CA ILE A 310 10.69 -9.39 -2.24
C ILE A 310 11.59 -10.55 -1.83
N LEU A 311 12.68 -10.33 -1.11
CA LEU A 311 13.53 -11.42 -0.62
C LEU A 311 12.79 -12.37 0.33
N ILE A 312 11.91 -11.85 1.19
CA ILE A 312 11.05 -12.69 2.03
C ILE A 312 10.15 -13.56 1.15
N ALA A 313 9.49 -13.01 0.13
CA ALA A 313 8.66 -13.82 -0.78
C ALA A 313 9.47 -14.83 -1.61
N VAL A 314 10.69 -14.48 -2.01
CA VAL A 314 11.62 -15.45 -2.62
C VAL A 314 11.91 -16.60 -1.67
N GLY A 315 12.15 -16.29 -0.39
CA GLY A 315 12.32 -17.30 0.65
C GLY A 315 11.08 -18.17 0.82
N ASP A 316 9.89 -17.57 0.88
CA ASP A 316 8.62 -18.28 1.00
C ASP A 316 8.38 -19.20 -0.21
N ASP A 317 8.73 -18.74 -1.42
CA ASP A 317 8.64 -19.53 -2.64
C ASP A 317 9.60 -20.72 -2.66
N TYR A 318 10.86 -20.52 -2.25
CA TYR A 318 11.81 -21.63 -2.09
C TYR A 318 11.37 -22.62 -1.02
N PHE A 319 10.80 -22.13 0.08
CA PHE A 319 10.29 -22.99 1.14
C PHE A 319 9.16 -23.90 0.65
N LYS A 320 8.22 -23.36 -0.13
CA LYS A 320 7.13 -24.13 -0.75
C LYS A 320 7.62 -25.18 -1.76
N GLN A 321 8.81 -25.00 -2.32
CA GLN A 321 9.47 -25.96 -3.21
C GLN A 321 10.36 -26.96 -2.46
N ASP A 322 10.30 -26.98 -1.12
CA ASP A 322 11.18 -27.76 -0.24
C ASP A 322 12.69 -27.42 -0.39
N ARG A 323 13.03 -26.26 -0.96
CA ARG A 323 14.41 -25.78 -1.15
C ARG A 323 14.87 -25.02 0.10
N LYS A 324 14.83 -25.66 1.27
CA LYS A 324 15.05 -25.03 2.59
C LYS A 324 16.36 -24.25 2.70
N ALA A 325 17.46 -24.76 2.14
CA ALA A 325 18.74 -24.05 2.15
C ALA A 325 18.71 -22.72 1.38
N LYS A 326 17.99 -22.66 0.25
CA LYS A 326 17.81 -21.41 -0.51
C LYS A 326 16.86 -20.46 0.19
N ALA A 327 15.79 -20.99 0.80
CA ALA A 327 14.87 -20.21 1.62
C ALA A 327 15.60 -19.52 2.77
N LEU A 328 16.41 -20.28 3.52
CA LEU A 328 17.23 -19.75 4.61
C LEU A 328 18.13 -18.60 4.16
N ARG A 329 18.88 -18.79 3.05
CA ARG A 329 19.75 -17.73 2.50
C ARG A 329 18.98 -16.46 2.13
N ALA A 330 17.78 -16.61 1.57
CA ALA A 330 16.94 -15.46 1.20
C ALA A 330 16.46 -14.69 2.44
N TYR A 331 16.00 -15.40 3.47
CA TYR A 331 15.58 -14.80 4.75
C TYR A 331 16.75 -14.13 5.48
N GLU A 332 17.91 -14.79 5.58
CA GLU A 332 19.11 -14.19 6.19
C GLU A 332 19.57 -12.96 5.43
N GLY A 333 19.54 -13.01 4.09
CA GLY A 333 19.84 -11.87 3.23
C GLY A 333 18.90 -10.69 3.46
N ALA A 334 17.59 -10.95 3.57
CA ALA A 334 16.60 -9.93 3.88
C ALA A 334 16.84 -9.31 5.27
N ALA A 335 17.04 -10.15 6.29
CA ALA A 335 17.26 -9.72 7.67
C ALA A 335 18.54 -8.87 7.80
N MET A 336 19.65 -9.32 7.22
CA MET A 336 20.94 -8.64 7.32
C MET A 336 20.96 -7.30 6.57
N ARG A 337 20.42 -7.26 5.34
CA ARG A 337 20.38 -6.02 4.55
C ARG A 337 19.43 -4.99 5.14
N CYS A 338 18.39 -5.47 5.81
CA CYS A 338 17.32 -4.64 6.36
C CYS A 338 17.32 -4.62 7.89
N VAL A 339 18.48 -4.80 8.54
CA VAL A 339 18.58 -4.97 10.00
C VAL A 339 17.97 -3.82 10.81
N ASP A 340 18.01 -2.61 10.26
CA ASP A 340 17.41 -1.44 10.90
C ASP A 340 15.93 -1.26 10.55
N LEU A 341 15.36 -2.02 9.61
CA LEU A 341 13.96 -1.96 9.17
C LEU A 341 13.15 -3.04 9.90
N ALA A 342 12.58 -2.69 11.04
CA ALA A 342 11.84 -3.63 11.90
C ALA A 342 10.79 -4.46 11.15
N GLY A 343 10.02 -3.82 10.25
CA GLY A 343 8.98 -4.51 9.46
C GLY A 343 9.50 -5.59 8.52
N VAL A 344 10.79 -5.58 8.19
CA VAL A 344 11.44 -6.61 7.35
C VAL A 344 12.25 -7.56 8.22
N VAL A 345 13.17 -7.05 9.05
CA VAL A 345 14.13 -7.88 9.79
C VAL A 345 13.45 -8.87 10.72
N LEU A 346 12.38 -8.45 11.41
CA LEU A 346 11.71 -9.31 12.39
C LEU A 346 10.97 -10.47 11.71
N VAL A 347 10.35 -10.22 10.56
CA VAL A 347 9.68 -11.26 9.76
C VAL A 347 10.72 -12.21 9.18
N ALA A 348 11.75 -11.66 8.56
CA ALA A 348 12.81 -12.44 7.93
C ALA A 348 13.58 -13.30 8.95
N SER A 349 13.97 -12.75 10.10
CA SER A 349 14.68 -13.50 11.13
C SER A 349 13.83 -14.61 11.73
N ALA A 350 12.53 -14.38 11.94
CA ALA A 350 11.62 -15.41 12.43
C ALA A 350 11.45 -16.57 11.44
N ARG A 351 11.34 -16.27 10.13
CA ARG A 351 11.28 -17.30 9.08
C ARG A 351 12.57 -18.12 9.01
N ALA A 352 13.74 -17.46 9.06
CA ALA A 352 15.04 -18.13 9.10
C ALA A 352 15.20 -19.01 10.35
N GLU A 353 14.80 -18.50 11.51
CA GLU A 353 14.85 -19.23 12.78
C GLU A 353 13.99 -20.49 12.75
N SER A 354 12.78 -20.43 12.18
CA SER A 354 11.92 -21.60 12.02
C SER A 354 12.64 -22.72 11.27
N LEU A 355 13.28 -22.41 10.14
CA LEU A 355 14.04 -23.40 9.36
C LEU A 355 15.21 -23.99 10.13
N LEU A 356 15.94 -23.16 10.87
CA LEU A 356 17.09 -23.59 11.68
C LEU A 356 16.63 -24.49 12.83
N ARG A 357 15.50 -24.18 13.46
CA ARG A 357 14.91 -25.03 14.52
C ARG A 357 14.46 -26.38 13.97
N ASP A 358 13.77 -26.39 12.83
CA ASP A 358 13.32 -27.63 12.19
C ASP A 358 14.52 -28.52 11.81
N ALA A 359 15.64 -27.91 11.41
CA ALA A 359 16.89 -28.60 11.14
C ALA A 359 17.73 -28.93 12.39
N ARG A 360 17.22 -28.68 13.60
CA ARG A 360 17.94 -28.82 14.89
C ARG A 360 19.25 -28.02 14.97
N GLN A 361 19.37 -26.93 14.22
CA GLN A 361 20.53 -26.05 14.15
C GLN A 361 20.41 -24.84 15.10
N GLN A 362 20.07 -25.08 16.37
CA GLN A 362 19.87 -24.03 17.38
C GLN A 362 21.06 -23.08 17.53
N LYS A 363 22.30 -23.61 17.43
CA LYS A 363 23.54 -22.82 17.49
C LYS A 363 23.62 -21.77 16.37
N MET A 364 23.16 -22.12 15.16
CA MET A 364 23.13 -21.20 14.02
C MET A 364 22.07 -20.11 14.23
N ALA A 365 20.89 -20.45 14.77
CA ALA A 365 19.85 -19.47 15.10
C ALA A 365 20.37 -18.44 16.11
N ILE A 366 21.03 -18.90 17.19
CA ILE A 366 21.67 -18.00 18.17
C ILE A 366 22.70 -17.09 17.51
N ASN A 367 23.57 -17.63 16.65
CA ASN A 367 24.61 -16.83 15.97
C ASN A 367 24.01 -15.78 15.02
N MET A 368 22.94 -16.12 14.29
CA MET A 368 22.21 -15.18 13.45
C MET A 368 21.66 -14.02 14.29
N TYR A 369 20.95 -14.31 15.39
CA TYR A 369 20.41 -13.26 16.25
C TYR A 369 21.50 -12.44 16.95
N LYS A 370 22.62 -13.03 17.35
CA LYS A 370 23.79 -12.28 17.87
C LYS A 370 24.28 -11.23 16.85
N LYS A 371 24.41 -11.64 15.58
CA LYS A 371 24.85 -10.77 14.49
C LYS A 371 23.82 -9.69 14.14
N LEU A 372 22.53 -10.01 14.17
CA LEU A 372 21.47 -9.02 13.92
C LEU A 372 21.39 -8.01 15.08
N PHE A 373 21.40 -8.50 16.33
CA PHE A 373 21.33 -7.67 17.52
C PHE A 373 22.52 -6.70 17.63
N SER A 374 23.74 -7.15 17.32
CA SER A 374 24.92 -6.28 17.36
C SER A 374 24.91 -5.16 16.32
N LYS A 375 24.18 -5.35 15.21
CA LYS A 375 24.07 -4.34 14.13
C LYS A 375 22.83 -3.46 14.25
N ALA A 376 21.78 -3.91 14.94
CA ALA A 376 20.57 -3.14 15.11
C ALA A 376 20.81 -1.91 16.00
N LYS A 377 20.35 -0.73 15.57
CA LYS A 377 20.57 0.51 16.35
C LYS A 377 19.65 0.59 17.57
N LYS A 378 20.24 0.72 18.77
CA LYS A 378 19.51 1.05 20.01
C LYS A 378 18.91 2.46 19.92
N ARG A 379 17.71 2.64 20.49
CA ARG A 379 17.02 3.94 20.54
C ARG A 379 16.44 4.21 21.91
N LYS A 380 16.58 5.45 22.39
CA LYS A 380 16.01 5.93 23.64
C LYS A 380 14.55 6.39 23.41
N SER A 381 13.57 5.66 23.94
CA SER A 381 12.13 5.97 23.87
C SER A 381 11.37 5.07 24.86
N ALA A 382 10.21 5.52 25.39
CA ALA A 382 9.30 4.64 26.14
C ALA A 382 8.75 3.48 25.29
N PHE A 383 8.82 3.62 23.97
CA PHE A 383 8.43 2.62 22.99
C PHE A 383 9.64 1.84 22.45
N SER A 384 10.76 1.83 23.18
CA SER A 384 11.95 1.04 22.84
C SER A 384 11.62 -0.44 22.61
N THR A 385 10.62 -0.95 23.32
CA THR A 385 10.09 -2.31 23.18
C THR A 385 9.59 -2.61 21.76
N GLN A 386 9.15 -1.62 20.99
CA GLN A 386 8.70 -1.80 19.60
C GLN A 386 9.87 -1.87 18.61
N THR A 387 11.10 -1.60 19.06
CA THR A 387 12.23 -1.45 18.16
C THR A 387 12.79 -2.78 17.66
N ALA A 388 13.37 -2.79 16.46
CA ALA A 388 14.12 -3.95 15.95
C ALA A 388 15.19 -4.42 16.96
N HIS A 389 15.98 -3.49 17.51
CA HIS A 389 17.01 -3.81 18.52
C HIS A 389 16.43 -4.55 19.72
N TYR A 390 15.35 -4.03 20.31
CA TYR A 390 14.75 -4.66 21.48
C TYR A 390 14.17 -6.04 21.15
N GLN A 391 13.41 -6.15 20.07
CA GLN A 391 12.75 -7.40 19.67
C GLN A 391 13.77 -8.50 19.31
N LEU A 392 14.84 -8.14 18.58
CA LEU A 392 15.94 -9.04 18.27
C LEU A 392 16.68 -9.48 19.54
N GLY A 393 16.98 -8.55 20.45
CA GLY A 393 17.66 -8.87 21.71
C GLY A 393 16.81 -9.73 22.64
N LYS A 394 15.51 -9.43 22.76
CA LYS A 394 14.55 -10.25 23.53
C LYS A 394 14.49 -11.68 22.96
N ARG A 395 14.42 -11.85 21.64
CA ARG A 395 14.43 -13.18 21.04
C ARG A 395 15.77 -13.90 21.25
N LEU A 396 16.89 -13.19 21.10
CA LEU A 396 18.23 -13.74 21.37
C LEU A 396 18.37 -14.23 22.81
N ALA A 397 17.93 -13.44 23.80
CA ALA A 397 17.95 -13.84 25.20
C ALA A 397 17.13 -15.12 25.44
N GLY A 398 15.94 -15.22 24.83
CA GLY A 398 15.13 -16.44 24.86
C GLY A 398 15.87 -17.66 24.31
N LEU A 399 16.44 -17.56 23.10
CA LEU A 399 17.20 -18.66 22.49
C LEU A 399 18.43 -19.09 23.31
N LEU A 400 19.06 -18.15 24.02
CA LEU A 400 20.18 -18.45 24.93
C LEU A 400 19.71 -19.18 26.20
N LYS A 401 18.58 -18.80 26.79
CA LYS A 401 17.97 -19.51 27.93
C LYS A 401 17.58 -20.93 27.55
N ASP A 402 16.93 -21.10 26.40
CA ASP A 402 16.55 -22.41 25.86
C ASP A 402 17.76 -23.34 25.65
N ALA A 403 18.95 -22.76 25.46
CA ALA A 403 20.22 -23.48 25.31
C ALA A 403 21.03 -23.61 26.63
N GLY A 404 20.45 -23.27 27.78
CA GLY A 404 21.10 -23.31 29.10
C GLY A 404 22.13 -22.19 29.36
N ARG A 405 22.23 -21.19 28.47
CA ARG A 405 23.22 -20.11 28.52
C ARG A 405 22.70 -18.88 29.27
N ASN A 406 22.24 -19.08 30.50
CA ASN A 406 21.54 -18.06 31.30
C ASN A 406 22.35 -16.79 31.55
N ALA A 407 23.66 -16.91 31.81
CA ALA A 407 24.54 -15.75 32.02
C ALA A 407 24.68 -14.88 30.76
N GLU A 408 24.70 -15.49 29.57
CA GLU A 408 24.70 -14.72 28.31
C GLU A 408 23.35 -14.08 28.03
N ALA A 409 22.25 -14.77 28.33
CA ALA A 409 20.91 -14.21 28.18
C ALA A 409 20.75 -12.96 29.06
N LYS A 410 21.19 -13.02 30.32
CA LYS A 410 21.19 -11.89 31.26
C LYS A 410 21.94 -10.67 30.69
N ARG A 411 23.15 -10.88 30.15
CA ARG A 411 23.93 -9.80 29.49
C ARG A 411 23.23 -9.17 28.29
N VAL A 412 22.42 -9.93 27.55
CA VAL A 412 21.62 -9.39 26.44
C VAL A 412 20.45 -8.56 26.99
N GLU A 413 19.77 -9.06 28.03
CA GLU A 413 18.67 -8.37 28.70
C GLU A 413 19.11 -7.04 29.32
N ASP A 414 20.27 -7.00 29.98
CA ASP A 414 20.84 -5.78 30.56
C ASP A 414 21.17 -4.71 29.50
N ARG A 415 21.30 -5.11 28.23
CA ARG A 415 21.57 -4.22 27.09
C ARG A 415 20.30 -3.72 26.39
N LEU A 416 19.12 -4.24 26.72
CA LEU A 416 17.85 -3.77 26.16
C LEU A 416 17.51 -2.36 26.64
#